data_AF-A0AAX7TD22-F1
#
_entry.id   AF-A0AAX7TD22-F1
#
_cell.length_a   1.000
_cell.length_b   1.000
_cell.length_c   1.000
_cell.angle_alpha   90.00
_cell.angle_beta   90.00
_cell.angle_gamma   90.00
#
_symmetry.space_group_name_H-M   'P 1'
#
loop_
_entity.id
_entity.type
_entity.pdbx_description
1 polymer ?
#
loop_
_entity_poly.entity_id
_entity_poly.type
_entity_poly.pdbx_seq_one_letter_code
_entity_poly.pdbx_strand_id
1 'polypeptide(L)'
;MGQENICQLALKASQAVAAADPCQVPPLVLLLLFKLTKEKNPVLAHAVLTSLPNLGTHKLCFPIVLHSLHMLAGSPKLRAVGLRLMTALWKKQDRVYPELQRLMSQQDSRVVLGRDAQWEQILARAACVRDICRERPYQHAG
;
A
#
# COMPACT_ATOMS: atom_id res chain seq x y z
N MET A 1 -15.05 18.42 8.12
CA MET A 1 -15.15 18.60 6.66
C MET A 1 -14.06 19.49 6.06
N GLY A 2 -13.75 20.69 6.59
CA GLY A 2 -12.73 21.57 6.00
C GLY A 2 -11.28 21.04 6.04
N GLN A 3 -10.82 20.53 7.19
CA GLN A 3 -9.45 20.02 7.37
C GLN A 3 -9.13 18.76 6.55
N GLU A 4 -10.09 17.84 6.42
CA GLU A 4 -9.92 16.59 5.65
C GLU A 4 -9.69 16.89 4.16
N ASN A 5 -10.37 17.91 3.63
CA ASN A 5 -10.21 18.37 2.27
C ASN A 5 -8.81 18.97 2.04
N ILE A 6 -8.31 19.75 3.00
CA ILE A 6 -6.96 20.32 2.97
C ILE A 6 -5.89 19.21 2.98
N CYS A 7 -6.03 18.17 3.82
CA CYS A 7 -5.08 17.07 3.86
C CYS A 7 -5.05 16.27 2.56
N GLN A 8 -6.21 16.00 1.96
CA GLN A 8 -6.27 15.33 0.65
C GLN A 8 -5.63 16.18 -0.45
N LEU A 9 -5.85 17.49 -0.43
CA LEU A 9 -5.22 18.42 -1.36
C LEU A 9 -3.70 18.43 -1.18
N ALA A 10 -3.22 18.44 0.07
CA ALA A 10 -1.79 18.37 0.38
C ALA A 10 -1.17 17.06 -0.11
N LEU A 11 -1.84 15.92 0.06
CA LEU A 11 -1.36 14.64 -0.45
C LEU A 11 -1.27 14.62 -1.99
N LYS A 12 -2.28 15.17 -2.67
CA LYS A 12 -2.25 15.32 -4.14
C LYS A 12 -1.12 16.24 -4.59
N ALA A 13 -0.91 17.36 -3.90
CA ALA A 13 0.19 18.27 -4.16
C ALA A 13 1.55 17.59 -3.96
N SER A 14 1.73 16.84 -2.87
CA SER A 14 2.96 16.07 -2.61
C SER A 14 3.24 15.04 -3.71
N GLN A 15 2.21 14.40 -4.27
CA GLN A 15 2.37 13.49 -5.41
C GLN A 15 2.76 14.22 -6.69
N ALA A 16 2.18 15.40 -6.94
CA ALA A 16 2.55 16.23 -8.09
C ALA A 16 3.99 16.74 -7.97
N VAL A 17 4.40 17.19 -6.78
CA VAL A 17 5.79 17.59 -6.49
C VAL A 17 6.74 16.41 -6.65
N ALA A 18 6.40 15.24 -6.12
CA ALA A 18 7.18 14.01 -6.29
C ALA A 18 7.36 13.61 -7.77
N ALA A 19 6.36 13.86 -8.61
CA ALA A 19 6.43 13.61 -10.04
C ALA A 19 7.28 14.67 -10.77
N ALA A 20 7.24 15.93 -10.33
CA ALA A 20 7.99 17.02 -10.94
C ALA A 20 9.47 17.06 -10.51
N ASP A 21 9.76 16.73 -9.25
CA ASP A 21 11.10 16.70 -8.66
C ASP A 21 11.30 15.42 -7.83
N PRO A 22 11.91 14.36 -8.40
CA PRO A 22 12.21 13.12 -7.70
C PRO A 22 13.08 13.27 -6.45
N CYS A 23 13.86 14.36 -6.33
CA CYS A 23 14.70 14.61 -5.15
C CYS A 23 13.88 14.96 -3.90
N GLN A 24 12.64 15.41 -4.04
CA GLN A 24 11.74 15.71 -2.91
C GLN A 24 11.06 14.46 -2.35
N VAL A 25 11.13 13.32 -3.05
CA VAL A 25 10.40 12.10 -2.65
C VAL A 25 10.91 11.54 -1.30
N PRO A 26 12.22 11.43 -1.03
CA PRO A 26 12.72 10.93 0.26
C PRO A 26 12.20 11.69 1.49
N PRO A 27 12.34 13.03 1.60
CA PRO A 27 11.84 13.75 2.76
C PRO A 27 10.31 13.67 2.88
N LEU A 28 9.58 13.69 1.76
CA LEU A 28 8.11 13.54 1.76
C LEU A 28 7.68 12.16 2.29
N VAL A 29 8.32 11.07 1.86
CA VAL A 29 8.01 9.72 2.34
C VAL A 29 8.26 9.60 3.84
N LEU A 30 9.40 10.11 4.33
CA LEU A 30 9.72 10.08 5.76
C LEU A 30 8.71 10.90 6.58
N LEU A 31 8.32 12.08 6.09
CA LEU A 31 7.32 12.92 6.75
C LEU A 31 5.96 12.22 6.83
N LEU A 32 5.52 11.57 5.76
CA LEU A 32 4.23 10.86 5.72
C LEU A 32 4.24 9.62 6.62
N LEU A 33 5.33 8.86 6.66
CA LEU A 33 5.48 7.73 7.58
C LEU A 33 5.48 8.22 9.04
N PHE A 34 6.19 9.32 9.33
CA PHE A 34 6.15 9.94 10.65
C PHE A 34 4.75 10.45 11.00
N LYS A 35 4.02 11.02 10.03
CA LYS A 35 2.65 11.47 10.26
C LYS A 35 1.74 10.30 10.59
N LEU A 36 1.90 9.16 9.92
CA LEU A 36 1.15 7.93 10.21
C LEU A 36 1.33 7.42 11.64
N THR A 37 2.52 7.57 12.24
CA THR A 37 2.74 7.12 13.64
C THR A 37 2.00 7.97 14.67
N LYS A 38 1.58 9.19 14.29
CA LYS A 38 0.90 10.15 15.18
C LYS A 38 -0.58 10.35 14.84
N GLU A 39 -1.03 9.88 13.69
CA GLU A 39 -2.37 10.16 13.18
C GLU A 39 -3.42 9.30 13.88
N LYS A 40 -4.42 9.95 14.47
CA LYS A 40 -5.54 9.29 15.16
C LYS A 40 -6.79 9.22 14.28
N ASN A 41 -6.89 10.08 13.27
CA ASN A 41 -8.02 10.06 12.35
C ASN A 41 -7.84 8.92 11.34
N PRO A 42 -8.71 7.89 11.34
CA PRO A 42 -8.59 6.74 10.45
C PRO A 42 -8.73 7.13 8.97
N VAL A 43 -9.51 8.17 8.65
CA VAL A 43 -9.68 8.67 7.28
C VAL A 43 -8.37 9.25 6.76
N LEU A 44 -7.69 10.07 7.58
CA LEU A 44 -6.40 10.66 7.21
C LEU A 44 -5.29 9.61 7.15
N ALA A 45 -5.24 8.69 8.11
CA ALA A 45 -4.30 7.58 8.09
C ALA A 45 -4.47 6.74 6.82
N HIS A 46 -5.71 6.42 6.45
CA HIS A 46 -6.01 5.71 5.21
C HIS A 46 -5.60 6.49 3.96
N ALA A 47 -5.87 7.80 3.92
CA ALA A 47 -5.46 8.66 2.80
C ALA A 47 -3.93 8.70 2.64
N VAL A 48 -3.19 8.78 3.75
CA VAL A 48 -1.72 8.73 3.71
C VAL A 48 -1.24 7.35 3.25
N LEU A 49 -1.77 6.25 3.80
CA LEU A 49 -1.40 4.89 3.42
C LEU A 49 -1.60 4.63 1.91
N THR A 50 -2.75 5.06 1.37
CA THR A 50 -3.06 4.91 -0.06
C THR A 50 -2.20 5.78 -0.97
N SER A 51 -1.56 6.81 -0.45
CA SER A 51 -0.61 7.66 -1.19
C SER A 51 0.79 7.04 -1.32
N LEU A 52 1.20 6.17 -0.39
CA LEU A 52 2.57 5.63 -0.33
C LEU A 52 3.02 4.90 -1.61
N PRO A 53 2.18 4.06 -2.27
CA PRO A 53 2.60 3.39 -3.51
C PRO A 53 3.02 4.34 -4.63
N ASN A 54 2.44 5.54 -4.69
CA ASN A 54 2.79 6.56 -5.69
C ASN A 54 4.18 7.17 -5.44
N LEU A 55 4.63 7.17 -4.19
CA LEU A 55 5.93 7.70 -3.78
C LEU A 55 7.02 6.62 -3.75
N GLY A 56 6.64 5.35 -3.74
CA GLY A 56 7.56 4.22 -3.73
C GLY A 56 8.34 4.00 -5.01
N THR A 57 8.06 4.74 -6.10
CA THR A 57 8.71 4.62 -7.42
C THR A 57 10.16 5.09 -7.43
N HIS A 58 10.54 5.95 -6.49
CA HIS A 58 11.91 6.45 -6.37
C HIS A 58 12.85 5.39 -5.79
N LYS A 59 14.06 5.25 -6.35
CA LYS A 59 15.02 4.19 -6.00
C LYS A 59 15.37 4.14 -4.51
N LEU A 60 15.52 5.29 -3.87
CA LEU A 60 15.84 5.39 -2.43
C LEU A 60 14.63 5.13 -1.53
N CYS A 61 13.42 5.41 -2.02
CA CYS A 61 12.20 5.30 -1.23
C CYS A 61 11.58 3.91 -1.34
N PHE A 62 11.84 3.20 -2.43
CA PHE A 62 11.29 1.87 -2.67
C PHE A 62 11.51 0.90 -1.50
N PRO A 63 12.73 0.71 -0.95
CA PRO A 63 12.93 -0.24 0.15
C PRO A 63 12.13 0.15 1.39
N ILE A 64 12.04 1.45 1.69
CA ILE A 64 11.33 1.98 2.86
C ILE A 64 9.82 1.77 2.71
N VAL A 65 9.27 2.08 1.53
CA VAL A 65 7.85 1.89 1.24
C VAL A 65 7.51 0.41 1.23
N LEU A 66 8.29 -0.42 0.53
CA LEU A 66 8.10 -1.87 0.49
C LEU A 66 8.12 -2.49 1.89
N HIS A 67 9.11 -2.12 2.71
CA HIS A 67 9.22 -2.60 4.09
C HIS A 67 8.01 -2.18 4.93
N SER A 68 7.60 -0.91 4.84
CA SER A 68 6.44 -0.38 5.58
C SER A 68 5.14 -1.10 5.21
N LEU A 69 4.93 -1.38 3.92
CA LEU A 69 3.78 -2.16 3.45
C LEU A 69 3.85 -3.63 3.90
N HIS A 70 5.04 -4.22 3.94
CA HIS A 70 5.25 -5.57 4.49
C HIS A 70 4.92 -5.64 5.98
N MET A 71 5.37 -4.67 6.77
CA MET A 71 5.07 -4.60 8.21
C MET A 71 3.56 -4.45 8.45
N LEU A 72 2.88 -3.63 7.64
CA LEU A 72 1.43 -3.49 7.67
C LEU A 72 0.74 -4.82 7.33
N ALA A 73 1.23 -5.50 6.30
CA ALA A 73 0.70 -6.78 5.85
C ALA A 73 0.94 -7.91 6.86
N GLY A 74 1.98 -7.80 7.72
CA GLY A 74 2.27 -8.75 8.79
C GLY A 74 1.25 -8.75 9.92
N SER A 75 0.49 -7.66 10.09
CA SER A 75 -0.59 -7.58 11.07
C SER A 75 -1.87 -8.23 10.52
N PRO A 76 -2.42 -9.28 11.16
CA PRO A 76 -3.61 -9.97 10.66
C PRO A 76 -4.82 -9.04 10.41
N LYS A 77 -5.01 -8.03 11.28
CA LYS A 77 -6.10 -7.05 11.16
C LYS A 77 -5.91 -6.06 10.00
N LEU A 78 -4.67 -5.84 9.57
CA LEU A 78 -4.33 -4.88 8.50
C LEU A 78 -3.84 -5.56 7.22
N ARG A 79 -3.76 -6.91 7.20
CA ARG A 79 -3.28 -7.67 6.06
C ARG A 79 -4.05 -7.39 4.77
N ALA A 80 -5.37 -7.24 4.84
CA ALA A 80 -6.18 -6.87 3.68
C ALA A 80 -5.74 -5.50 3.09
N VAL A 81 -5.47 -4.51 3.95
CA VAL A 81 -4.97 -3.20 3.54
C VAL A 81 -3.56 -3.32 2.97
N GLY A 82 -2.66 -4.03 3.67
CA GLY A 82 -1.29 -4.28 3.21
C GLY A 82 -1.26 -4.95 1.83
N LEU A 83 -2.10 -5.96 1.60
CA LEU A 83 -2.18 -6.65 0.32
C LEU A 83 -2.65 -5.74 -0.82
N ARG A 84 -3.66 -4.89 -0.58
CA ARG A 84 -4.14 -3.91 -1.56
C ARG A 84 -3.07 -2.85 -1.89
N LEU A 85 -2.33 -2.38 -0.89
CA LEU A 85 -1.24 -1.42 -1.10
C LEU A 85 -0.04 -2.05 -1.81
N MET A 86 0.32 -3.29 -1.48
CA MET A 86 1.35 -4.06 -2.18
C MET A 86 0.97 -4.27 -3.65
N THR A 87 -0.31 -4.57 -3.93
CA THR A 87 -0.84 -4.66 -5.31
C THR A 87 -0.71 -3.32 -6.04
N ALA A 88 -1.06 -2.21 -5.39
CA ALA A 88 -0.91 -0.87 -5.97
C ALA A 88 0.55 -0.52 -6.25
N LEU A 89 1.49 -0.90 -5.37
CA LEU A 89 2.92 -0.70 -5.58
C LEU A 89 3.44 -1.58 -6.72
N TRP A 90 3.01 -2.84 -6.80
CA TRP A 90 3.36 -3.76 -7.89
C TRP A 90 2.98 -3.21 -9.27
N LYS A 91 1.77 -2.64 -9.42
CA LYS A 91 1.35 -1.98 -10.67
C LYS A 91 2.32 -0.89 -11.13
N LYS A 92 3.02 -0.25 -10.19
CA LYS A 92 4.04 0.77 -10.48
C LYS A 92 5.45 0.18 -10.63
N GLN A 93 5.73 -0.92 -9.93
CA GLN A 93 7.04 -1.57 -9.90
C GLN A 93 6.90 -3.08 -9.85
N ASP A 94 7.11 -3.70 -11.01
CA ASP A 94 6.92 -5.13 -11.20
C ASP A 94 7.76 -6.01 -10.28
N ARG A 95 8.94 -5.51 -9.86
CA ARG A 95 9.85 -6.17 -8.92
C ARG A 95 9.24 -6.50 -7.55
N VAL A 96 8.05 -6.00 -7.22
CA VAL A 96 7.30 -6.31 -5.99
C VAL A 96 6.55 -7.64 -6.10
N TYR A 97 6.42 -8.21 -7.29
CA TYR A 97 5.64 -9.42 -7.53
C TYR A 97 6.04 -10.60 -6.63
N PRO A 98 7.32 -10.94 -6.43
CA PRO A 98 7.70 -12.07 -5.57
C PRO A 98 7.18 -11.95 -4.13
N GLU A 99 7.25 -10.74 -3.58
CA GLU A 99 6.76 -10.39 -2.24
C GLU A 99 5.24 -10.44 -2.18
N LEU A 100 4.57 -9.90 -3.22
CA LEU A 100 3.11 -9.94 -3.34
C LEU A 100 2.60 -11.38 -3.44
N GLN A 101 3.24 -12.21 -4.27
CA GLN A 101 2.92 -13.63 -4.42
C GLN A 101 3.08 -14.37 -3.09
N ARG A 102 4.19 -14.13 -2.37
CA ARG A 102 4.41 -14.71 -1.04
C ARG A 102 3.31 -14.32 -0.07
N LEU A 103 2.91 -13.06 -0.04
CA LEU A 103 1.84 -12.57 0.83
C LEU A 103 0.48 -13.19 0.49
N MET A 104 0.16 -13.40 -0.79
CA MET A 104 -1.06 -14.10 -1.20
C MET A 104 -1.06 -15.58 -0.85
N SER A 105 0.11 -16.23 -0.83
CA SER A 105 0.23 -17.66 -0.51
C SER A 105 0.13 -17.95 0.99
N GLN A 106 0.32 -16.94 1.84
CA GLN A 106 0.12 -17.07 3.28
C GLN A 106 -1.36 -17.28 3.58
N GLN A 107 -1.70 -18.46 4.10
CA GLN A 107 -3.04 -18.70 4.66
C GLN A 107 -3.04 -18.26 6.12
N ASP A 108 -3.84 -17.24 6.46
CA ASP A 108 -4.06 -16.88 7.85
C ASP A 108 -4.95 -17.93 8.52
N SER A 109 -4.59 -18.32 9.75
CA SER A 109 -5.36 -19.29 10.52
C SER A 109 -6.74 -18.71 10.84
N ARG A 110 -7.79 -19.40 10.39
CA ARG A 110 -9.21 -19.00 10.55
C ARG A 110 -9.63 -18.76 12.00
N VAL A 111 -8.82 -19.20 12.97
CA VAL A 111 -9.14 -19.24 14.39
C VAL A 111 -8.91 -17.89 15.11
N VAL A 112 -8.09 -17.00 14.55
CA VAL A 112 -7.61 -15.79 15.26
C VAL A 112 -8.35 -14.50 14.85
N LEU A 113 -9.12 -14.52 13.75
CA LEU A 113 -9.75 -13.34 13.18
C LEU A 113 -11.28 -13.41 13.25
N GLY A 114 -11.92 -12.27 13.52
CA GLY A 114 -13.38 -12.15 13.36
C GLY A 114 -13.80 -12.34 11.90
N ARG A 115 -15.05 -12.77 11.67
CA ARG A 115 -15.58 -13.09 10.33
C ARG A 115 -15.35 -11.97 9.31
N ASP A 116 -15.58 -10.72 9.69
CA ASP A 116 -15.47 -9.59 8.77
C ASP A 116 -14.01 -9.38 8.30
N ALA A 117 -13.05 -9.47 9.23
CA ALA A 117 -11.63 -9.35 8.89
C ALA A 117 -11.16 -10.49 7.97
N GLN A 118 -11.69 -11.71 8.18
CA GLN A 118 -11.42 -12.84 7.29
C GLN A 118 -11.99 -12.60 5.88
N TRP A 119 -13.22 -12.09 5.79
CA TRP A 119 -13.83 -11.76 4.49
C TRP A 119 -13.05 -10.68 3.75
N GLU A 120 -12.61 -9.62 4.43
CA GLU A 120 -11.78 -8.58 3.85
C GLU A 120 -10.46 -9.12 3.28
N GLN A 121 -9.82 -10.07 3.98
CA GLN A 121 -8.60 -10.72 3.47
C GLN A 121 -8.87 -11.55 2.21
N ILE A 122 -9.96 -12.34 2.20
CA ILE A 122 -10.36 -13.14 1.03
C ILE A 122 -10.64 -12.23 -0.17
N LEU A 123 -11.41 -11.16 0.05
CA LEU A 123 -11.76 -10.18 -0.98
C LEU A 123 -10.52 -9.45 -1.51
N ALA A 124 -9.61 -9.02 -0.62
CA ALA A 124 -8.36 -8.38 -1.01
C ALA A 124 -7.49 -9.32 -1.87
N ARG A 125 -7.42 -10.61 -1.52
CA ARG A 125 -6.68 -11.61 -2.30
C ARG A 125 -7.30 -11.86 -3.67
N ALA A 126 -8.62 -12.02 -3.72
CA ALA A 126 -9.34 -12.18 -5.00
C ALA A 126 -9.16 -10.95 -5.91
N ALA A 127 -9.25 -9.75 -5.34
CA ALA A 127 -9.00 -8.50 -6.06
C ALA A 127 -7.56 -8.41 -6.57
N CYS A 128 -6.57 -8.83 -5.76
CA CYS A 128 -5.17 -8.88 -6.17
C CYS A 128 -4.96 -9.83 -7.35
N VAL A 129 -5.48 -11.06 -7.29
CA VAL A 129 -5.39 -12.02 -8.40
C VAL A 129 -6.04 -11.47 -9.67
N ARG A 130 -7.26 -10.92 -9.55
CA ARG A 130 -7.95 -10.26 -10.67
C ARG A 130 -7.10 -9.16 -11.30
N ASP A 131 -6.50 -8.31 -10.48
CA ASP A 131 -5.69 -7.19 -10.95
C ASP A 131 -4.40 -7.68 -11.62
N ILE A 132 -3.77 -8.74 -11.10
CA ILE A 132 -2.60 -9.38 -11.74
C ILE A 132 -2.96 -9.91 -13.13
N CYS A 133 -4.02 -10.71 -13.21
CA CYS A 133 -4.48 -11.28 -14.46
C CYS A 133 -4.91 -10.21 -15.48
N ARG A 134 -5.43 -9.05 -15.02
CA ARG A 134 -5.83 -7.95 -15.91
C ARG A 134 -4.67 -7.11 -16.40
N GLU A 135 -3.73 -6.77 -15.52
CA GLU A 135 -2.63 -5.86 -15.87
C GLU A 135 -1.61 -6.57 -16.76
N ARG A 136 -1.26 -7.82 -16.43
CA ARG A 136 -0.13 -8.56 -17.02
C ARG A 136 -0.45 -10.06 -17.17
N PRO A 137 -1.46 -10.44 -17.98
CA PRO A 137 -1.95 -11.83 -18.07
C PRO A 137 -0.88 -12.85 -18.47
N TYR A 138 0.11 -12.42 -19.26
CA TYR A 138 1.13 -13.29 -19.84
C TYR A 138 2.42 -13.41 -19.02
N GLN A 139 2.64 -12.57 -18.00
CA GLN A 139 3.92 -12.54 -17.28
C GLN A 139 4.01 -13.52 -16.11
N HIS A 140 2.88 -14.03 -15.64
CA HIS A 140 2.79 -14.75 -14.37
C HIS A 140 2.05 -16.10 -14.49
N ALA A 141 1.81 -16.56 -15.73
CA ALA A 141 1.39 -17.92 -16.02
C ALA A 141 2.62 -18.84 -15.90
N GLY A 142 2.99 -19.19 -14.68
CA GLY A 142 3.96 -20.25 -14.37
C GLY A 142 3.25 -21.58 -14.18
#